data_AF-A0A5N6H7L3-F1
#
_entry.id   AF-A0A5N6H7L3-F1
#
_cell.length_a   1.000
_cell.length_b   1.000
_cell.length_c   1.000
_cell.angle_alpha   90.00
_cell.angle_beta   90.00
_cell.angle_gamma   90.00
#
_symmetry.space_group_name_H-M   'P 1'
#
loop_
_entity.id
_entity.type
_entity.pdbx_description
1 polymer ?
#
loop_
_entity_poly.entity_id
_entity_poly.type
_entity_poly.pdbx_seq_one_letter_code
_entity_poly.pdbx_strand_id
1 'polypeptide(L)'
;MRLWPAIAISLPRVTPPEGCEIDGSWVPGGTKVGVSQWSAYRSERNFARADQFLPERWLPEGEEGSFINDTRAAFHPFSTGPRNCLGMNFARAETRIVFARLLLDFDLELLTGRDEWEAQKVYIIWDRCPLYVRVRQAKRR
;
A
#
# COMPACT_ATOMS: atom_id res chain seq x y z
N MET A 1 -2.43 -2.35 -2.06
CA MET A 1 -1.44 -2.03 -1.00
C MET A 1 -0.64 -0.76 -1.28
N ARG A 2 -0.09 -0.49 -2.48
CA ARG A 2 0.61 0.79 -2.74
C ARG A 2 -0.33 1.99 -2.79
N LEU A 3 -1.32 1.95 -3.69
CA LEU A 3 -2.25 3.07 -3.84
C LEU A 3 -3.31 3.17 -2.75
N TRP A 4 -3.59 2.07 -2.04
CA TRP A 4 -4.48 1.98 -0.88
C TRP A 4 -3.77 1.12 0.18
N PRO A 5 -2.86 1.71 0.97
CA PRO A 5 -2.16 1.02 2.05
C PRO A 5 -3.08 0.83 3.25
N ALA A 6 -2.96 -0.30 3.97
CA ALA A 6 -3.82 -0.53 5.14
C ALA A 6 -3.65 0.56 6.21
N ILE A 7 -2.43 1.08 6.35
CA ILE A 7 -2.09 2.23 7.18
C ILE A 7 -1.60 3.33 6.23
N ALA A 8 -2.31 4.45 6.14
CA ALA A 8 -1.91 5.51 5.20
C ALA A 8 -0.90 6.50 5.79
N ILE A 9 -0.88 6.62 7.11
CA ILE A 9 0.00 7.54 7.83
C ILE A 9 1.34 6.89 8.19
N SER A 10 2.10 7.60 9.02
CA SER A 10 3.34 7.10 9.57
C SER A 10 3.15 6.23 10.80
N LEU A 11 3.98 5.19 10.91
CA LEU A 11 4.20 4.43 12.14
C LEU A 11 5.37 5.06 12.90
N PRO A 12 5.13 5.82 13.99
CA PRO A 12 6.18 6.61 14.61
C PRO A 12 7.29 5.74 15.21
N ARG A 13 8.50 6.30 15.18
CA ARG A 13 9.67 5.87 15.93
C ARG A 13 10.16 7.06 16.75
N VAL A 14 10.83 6.79 17.85
CA VAL A 14 11.43 7.83 18.70
C VAL A 14 12.93 7.81 18.46
N THR A 15 13.53 8.98 18.20
CA THR A 15 14.98 9.10 18.07
C THR A 15 15.69 8.77 19.39
N PRO A 16 16.95 8.30 19.36
CA PRO A 16 17.75 8.07 20.56
C PRO A 16 17.85 9.34 21.43
N PRO A 17 18.09 9.24 22.75
CA PRO A 17 18.22 10.41 23.63
C PRO A 17 19.24 11.45 23.14
N GLU A 18 20.32 11.00 22.51
CA GLU A 18 21.39 11.83 21.93
C GLU A 18 21.02 12.49 20.60
N GLY A 19 19.90 12.13 19.98
CA GLY A 19 19.53 12.54 18.62
C GLY A 19 20.18 11.67 17.54
N CYS A 20 19.88 11.96 16.28
CA CYS A 20 20.52 11.29 15.14
C CYS A 20 20.42 12.12 13.85
N GLU A 21 21.23 11.78 12.86
CA GLU A 21 21.10 12.32 11.50
C GLU A 21 20.09 11.48 10.70
N ILE A 22 19.17 12.16 10.01
CA ILE A 22 18.20 11.58 9.08
C ILE A 22 18.25 12.39 7.78
N ASP A 23 18.58 11.75 6.66
CA ASP A 23 18.65 12.38 5.34
C ASP A 23 19.51 13.67 5.32
N GLY A 24 20.70 13.59 5.93
CA GLY A 24 21.64 14.71 6.05
C GLY A 24 21.22 15.82 7.02
N SER A 25 20.12 15.64 7.76
CA SER A 25 19.59 16.62 8.71
C SER A 25 19.64 16.09 10.14
N TRP A 26 20.12 16.92 11.08
CA TRP A 26 20.14 16.56 12.50
C TRP A 26 18.74 16.61 13.12
N VAL A 27 18.35 15.54 13.82
CA VAL A 27 17.07 15.42 14.53
C VAL A 27 17.33 15.24 16.03
N PRO A 28 16.80 16.12 16.91
CA PRO A 28 17.00 16.01 18.36
C PRO A 28 16.49 14.70 18.95
N GLY A 29 17.02 14.33 20.11
CA GLY A 29 16.59 13.13 20.83
C GLY A 29 15.16 13.21 21.37
N GLY A 30 14.49 12.07 21.49
CA GLY A 30 13.09 11.99 21.91
C GLY A 30 12.07 12.47 20.88
N THR A 31 12.50 12.74 19.64
CA THR A 31 11.63 13.20 18.55
C THR A 31 10.87 12.03 17.95
N LYS A 32 9.55 12.20 17.76
CA LYS A 32 8.73 11.23 17.02
C LYS A 32 8.89 11.47 15.52
N VAL A 33 9.47 10.51 14.82
CA VAL A 33 9.70 10.54 13.37
C VAL A 33 9.01 9.37 12.69
N GLY A 34 8.78 9.51 11.39
CA GLY A 34 8.45 8.38 10.55
C GLY A 34 8.05 8.78 9.14
N VAL A 35 7.86 7.77 8.29
CA VAL A 35 7.52 7.95 6.88
C VAL A 35 6.03 7.74 6.67
N SER A 36 5.34 8.67 6.00
CA SER A 36 3.95 8.48 5.58
C SER A 36 3.90 7.50 4.41
N GLN A 37 3.21 6.37 4.60
CA GLN A 37 3.07 5.37 3.52
C GLN A 37 2.34 5.97 2.32
N TRP A 38 1.25 6.72 2.55
CA TRP A 38 0.47 7.34 1.47
C TRP A 38 1.32 8.24 0.58
N SER A 39 2.04 9.18 1.20
CA SER A 39 2.88 10.14 0.48
C SER A 39 4.07 9.46 -0.20
N ALA A 40 4.76 8.54 0.50
CA ALA A 40 5.90 7.83 -0.09
C ALA A 40 5.47 6.97 -1.29
N TYR A 41 4.30 6.35 -1.23
CA TYR A 41 3.80 5.44 -2.26
C TYR A 41 3.24 6.18 -3.48
N ARG A 42 2.79 7.43 -3.30
CA ARG A 42 2.22 8.29 -4.36
C ARG A 42 3.15 9.40 -4.83
N SER A 43 4.39 9.43 -4.34
CA SER A 43 5.40 10.37 -4.84
C SER A 43 5.96 9.91 -6.17
N GLU A 44 5.93 10.76 -7.19
CA GLU A 44 6.60 10.50 -8.48
C GLU A 44 8.13 10.47 -8.35
N ARG A 45 8.69 10.95 -7.23
CA ARG A 45 10.11 10.73 -6.91
C ARG A 45 10.43 9.25 -6.68
N ASN A 46 9.44 8.46 -6.26
CA ASN A 46 9.61 7.04 -5.96
C ASN A 46 8.97 6.14 -7.02
N PHE A 47 7.85 6.53 -7.62
CA PHE A 47 7.08 5.67 -8.53
C PHE A 47 6.63 6.45 -9.76
N ALA A 48 7.01 6.03 -10.97
CA ALA A 48 6.54 6.66 -12.21
C ALA A 48 5.02 6.51 -12.35
N ARG A 49 4.29 7.56 -12.75
CA ARG A 49 2.81 7.59 -12.79
C ARG A 49 2.22 7.11 -11.45
N ALA A 50 2.65 7.75 -10.37
CA ALA A 50 2.49 7.23 -9.02
C ALA A 50 1.02 7.00 -8.65
N ASP A 51 0.08 7.81 -9.13
CA ASP A 51 -1.34 7.67 -8.76
C ASP A 51 -2.10 6.62 -9.59
N GLN A 52 -1.49 6.04 -10.62
CA GLN A 52 -2.15 5.06 -11.49
C GLN A 52 -2.02 3.62 -10.97
N PHE A 53 -3.12 2.87 -11.07
CA PHE A 53 -3.13 1.43 -10.78
C PHE A 53 -2.54 0.66 -11.97
N LEU A 54 -1.23 0.40 -11.87
CA LEU A 54 -0.43 -0.31 -12.87
C LEU A 54 0.22 -1.53 -12.20
N PRO A 55 -0.48 -2.69 -12.13
CA PRO A 55 0.05 -3.92 -11.55
C PRO A 55 1.32 -4.45 -12.22
N GLU A 56 1.48 -4.16 -13.51
CA GLU A 56 2.58 -4.59 -14.38
C GLU A 56 3.93 -4.10 -13.86
N ARG A 57 3.92 -3.03 -13.05
CA ARG A 57 5.07 -2.51 -12.29
C ARG A 57 5.79 -3.58 -11.45
N TRP A 58 5.06 -4.61 -11.02
CA TRP A 58 5.55 -5.67 -10.15
C TRP A 58 5.80 -6.98 -10.90
N LEU A 59 5.68 -6.97 -12.24
CA LEU A 59 6.01 -8.08 -13.12
C LEU A 59 7.40 -7.87 -13.73
N PRO A 60 8.08 -8.94 -14.19
CA PRO A 60 9.43 -8.86 -14.78
C PRO A 60 9.54 -7.79 -15.87
N GLU A 61 8.55 -7.68 -16.74
CA GLU A 61 8.50 -6.73 -17.86
C GLU A 61 8.45 -5.27 -17.37
N GLY A 62 7.85 -5.03 -16.20
CA GLY A 62 7.84 -3.73 -15.55
C GLY A 62 9.19 -3.37 -14.93
N GLU A 63 9.97 -4.37 -14.49
CA GLU A 63 11.31 -4.16 -13.91
C GLU A 63 12.34 -3.77 -14.97
N GLU A 64 12.20 -4.28 -16.18
CA GLU A 64 13.10 -4.02 -17.31
C GLU A 64 12.61 -2.87 -18.21
N GLY A 65 11.35 -2.43 -18.03
CA GLY A 65 10.69 -1.46 -18.89
C GLY A 65 10.38 -0.12 -18.23
N SER A 66 9.12 0.32 -18.36
CA SER A 66 8.68 1.69 -18.00
C SER A 66 8.75 2.03 -16.50
N PHE A 67 9.12 1.09 -15.64
CA PHE A 67 9.20 1.28 -14.19
C PHE A 67 10.59 0.94 -13.61
N ILE A 68 11.61 0.82 -14.47
CA ILE A 68 12.99 0.51 -14.06
C ILE A 68 13.56 1.50 -13.03
N ASN A 69 13.13 2.76 -13.09
CA ASN A 69 13.57 3.83 -12.19
C ASN A 69 12.73 3.95 -10.91
N ASP A 70 11.78 3.04 -10.67
CA ASP A 70 11.01 3.07 -9.44
C ASP A 70 11.88 2.73 -8.23
N THR A 71 11.77 3.54 -7.18
CA THR A 71 12.37 3.28 -5.88
C THR A 71 11.50 2.27 -5.12
N ARG A 72 11.57 0.99 -5.50
CA ARG A 72 10.80 -0.10 -4.87
C ARG A 72 11.10 -0.26 -3.37
N ALA A 73 12.29 0.15 -2.92
CA ALA A 73 12.65 0.21 -1.50
C ALA A 73 11.75 1.17 -0.69
N ALA A 74 11.06 2.11 -1.34
CA ALA A 74 10.06 2.93 -0.66
C ALA A 74 8.78 2.13 -0.31
N PHE A 75 8.54 0.95 -0.89
CA PHE A 75 7.32 0.16 -0.70
C PHE A 75 7.43 -0.85 0.45
N HIS A 76 7.07 -0.41 1.66
CA HIS A 76 7.04 -1.25 2.87
C HIS A 76 5.64 -1.34 3.52
N PRO A 77 4.65 -2.00 2.88
CA PRO A 77 3.27 -2.05 3.38
C PRO A 77 3.14 -2.76 4.74
N PHE A 78 4.14 -3.57 5.10
CA PHE A 78 4.23 -4.30 6.37
C PHE A 78 5.29 -3.71 7.32
N SER A 79 5.72 -2.45 7.08
CA SER A 79 6.84 -1.81 7.76
C SER A 79 8.16 -2.61 7.58
N THR A 80 9.21 -2.22 8.29
CA THR A 80 10.55 -2.82 8.22
C THR A 80 11.22 -2.85 9.61
N GLY A 81 12.29 -3.63 9.73
CA GLY A 81 13.05 -3.81 10.97
C GLY A 81 12.33 -4.67 12.02
N PRO A 82 12.78 -4.62 13.29
CA PRO A 82 12.32 -5.51 14.36
C PRO A 82 10.86 -5.30 14.79
N ARG A 83 10.23 -4.23 14.30
CA ARG A 83 8.82 -3.88 14.56
C ARG A 83 7.99 -3.94 13.26
N ASN A 84 8.44 -4.73 12.28
CA ASN A 84 7.62 -5.03 11.11
C ASN A 84 6.39 -5.86 11.49
N CYS A 85 5.44 -5.99 10.57
CA CYS A 85 4.20 -6.71 10.81
C CYS A 85 4.47 -8.20 10.98
N LEU A 86 4.28 -8.71 12.19
CA LEU A 86 4.37 -10.14 12.51
C LEU A 86 3.41 -10.99 11.65
N GLY A 87 2.25 -10.43 11.31
CA GLY A 87 1.23 -11.07 10.48
C GLY A 87 1.48 -11.01 8.98
N MET A 88 2.63 -10.49 8.50
CA MET A 88 2.89 -10.29 7.07
C MET A 88 2.69 -11.56 6.24
N ASN A 89 3.21 -12.70 6.71
CA ASN A 89 3.11 -13.96 5.97
C ASN A 89 1.66 -14.48 5.93
N PHE A 90 0.96 -14.38 7.06
CA PHE A 90 -0.45 -14.74 7.16
C PHE A 90 -1.32 -13.88 6.24
N ALA A 91 -1.18 -12.55 6.33
CA ALA A 91 -1.94 -11.61 5.51
C ALA A 91 -1.70 -11.83 4.01
N ARG A 92 -0.45 -12.13 3.61
CA ARG A 92 -0.13 -12.46 2.22
C ARG A 92 -0.76 -13.77 1.75
N ALA A 93 -0.78 -14.80 2.59
CA ALA A 93 -1.41 -16.07 2.27
C ALA A 93 -2.94 -15.90 2.14
N GLU A 94 -3.57 -15.29 3.13
CA GLU A 94 -5.01 -15.02 3.16
C GLU A 94 -5.44 -14.17 1.96
N THR A 95 -4.74 -13.07 1.69
CA THR A 95 -5.00 -12.20 0.54
C THR A 95 -4.99 -13.00 -0.76
N ARG A 96 -3.95 -13.82 -0.99
CA ARG A 96 -3.84 -14.62 -2.23
C ARG A 96 -4.98 -15.63 -2.34
N ILE A 97 -5.30 -16.33 -1.27
CA ILE A 97 -6.37 -17.34 -1.27
C ILE A 97 -7.73 -16.68 -1.54
N VAL A 98 -8.04 -15.60 -0.81
CA VAL A 98 -9.30 -14.88 -0.97
C VAL A 98 -9.43 -14.31 -2.37
N PHE A 99 -8.40 -13.63 -2.89
CA PHE A 99 -8.43 -13.11 -4.26
C PHE A 99 -8.55 -14.22 -5.31
N ALA A 100 -7.80 -15.32 -5.17
CA ALA A 100 -7.87 -16.44 -6.10
C ALA A 100 -9.28 -17.06 -6.12
N ARG A 101 -9.88 -17.33 -4.96
CA ARG A 101 -11.24 -17.89 -4.87
C ARG A 101 -12.29 -16.92 -5.38
N LEU A 102 -12.23 -15.64 -4.97
CA LEU A 102 -13.15 -14.61 -5.47
C LEU A 102 -13.12 -14.52 -6.98
N LEU A 103 -11.92 -14.47 -7.57
CA LEU A 103 -11.76 -14.34 -9.00
C LEU A 103 -12.08 -15.62 -9.75
N LEU A 104 -11.91 -16.82 -9.18
CA LEU A 104 -12.23 -18.09 -9.84
C LEU A 104 -13.72 -18.44 -9.79
N ASP A 105 -14.35 -18.20 -8.63
CA ASP A 105 -15.70 -18.66 -8.35
C ASP A 105 -16.78 -17.62 -8.74
N PHE A 106 -16.42 -16.35 -8.90
CA PHE A 106 -17.38 -15.27 -9.11
C PHE A 106 -17.00 -14.28 -10.21
N ASP A 107 -18.02 -13.76 -10.88
CA ASP A 107 -17.97 -12.56 -11.71
C ASP A 107 -18.47 -11.37 -10.87
N LEU A 108 -17.67 -10.31 -10.81
CA LEU A 108 -17.89 -9.13 -9.97
C LEU A 108 -18.20 -7.91 -10.86
N GLU A 109 -19.30 -7.24 -10.59
CA GLU A 109 -19.71 -6.02 -11.29
C GLU A 109 -19.93 -4.89 -10.27
N LEU A 110 -19.23 -3.77 -10.46
CA LEU A 110 -19.35 -2.59 -9.60
C LEU A 110 -20.71 -1.89 -9.85
N LEU A 111 -21.47 -1.62 -8.79
CA LEU A 111 -22.81 -1.01 -8.90
C LEU A 111 -22.84 0.50 -8.63
N THR A 112 -21.89 1.01 -7.85
CA THR A 112 -21.80 2.44 -7.49
C THR A 112 -20.57 3.10 -8.08
N GLY A 113 -20.62 4.44 -8.19
CA GLY A 113 -19.53 5.24 -8.75
C GLY A 113 -18.21 5.03 -7.99
N ARG A 114 -17.13 4.81 -8.75
CA ARG A 114 -15.77 4.61 -8.22
C ARG A 114 -15.26 5.85 -7.46
N ASP A 115 -15.57 7.04 -7.96
CA ASP A 115 -15.03 8.31 -7.46
C ASP A 115 -15.47 8.59 -6.01
N GLU A 116 -16.72 8.26 -5.67
CA GLU A 116 -17.23 8.39 -4.29
C GLU A 116 -16.51 7.44 -3.33
N TRP A 117 -16.20 6.23 -3.79
CA TRP A 117 -15.48 5.25 -2.98
C TRP A 117 -14.00 5.58 -2.82
N GLU A 118 -13.38 6.26 -3.78
CA GLU A 118 -12.00 6.72 -3.67
C GLU A 118 -11.85 7.96 -2.77
N ALA A 119 -12.93 8.75 -2.59
CA ALA A 119 -12.98 9.93 -1.72
C ALA A 119 -13.12 9.62 -0.22
N GLN A 120 -12.55 8.50 0.25
CA GLN A 120 -12.61 8.08 1.64
C GLN A 120 -11.75 8.96 2.55
N LYS A 121 -12.28 9.23 3.75
CA LYS A 121 -11.48 9.81 4.82
C LYS A 121 -10.45 8.79 5.30
N VAL A 122 -9.28 9.27 5.67
CA VAL A 122 -8.21 8.43 6.18
C VAL A 122 -7.59 9.05 7.42
N TYR A 123 -7.53 8.23 8.47
CA TYR A 123 -6.90 8.57 9.75
C TYR A 123 -5.65 7.72 9.88
N ILE A 124 -5.66 6.73 10.78
CA ILE A 124 -4.65 5.65 10.75
C ILE A 124 -4.97 4.66 9.62
N ILE A 125 -6.24 4.25 9.59
CA ILE A 125 -6.84 3.37 8.61
C ILE A 125 -7.92 4.14 7.83
N TRP A 126 -8.36 3.57 6.72
CA TRP A 126 -9.45 4.09 5.88
C TRP A 126 -10.78 3.99 6.61
N ASP A 127 -11.54 5.09 6.60
CA ASP A 127 -12.96 5.06 6.93
C ASP A 127 -13.72 4.54 5.70
N ARG A 128 -13.99 3.23 5.71
CA ARG A 128 -14.49 2.52 4.53
C ARG A 128 -15.97 2.79 4.35
N CYS A 129 -16.31 3.53 3.29
CA CYS A 129 -17.69 3.60 2.82
C CYS A 129 -18.09 2.30 2.11
N PRO A 130 -19.40 1.99 2.03
CA PRO A 130 -19.88 0.83 1.30
C PRO A 130 -19.38 0.81 -0.16
N LEU A 131 -18.94 -0.36 -0.63
CA LEU A 131 -18.71 -0.63 -2.05
C LEU A 131 -19.73 -1.65 -2.50
N TYR A 132 -20.72 -1.21 -3.27
CA TYR A 132 -21.76 -2.11 -3.75
C TYR A 132 -21.26 -2.87 -4.97
N VAL A 133 -21.18 -4.19 -4.83
CA VAL A 133 -20.73 -5.10 -5.90
C VAL A 133 -21.81 -6.14 -6.12
N ARG A 134 -22.21 -6.31 -7.37
CA ARG A 134 -23.03 -7.45 -7.78
C ARG A 134 -22.10 -8.63 -8.00
N VAL A 135 -22.45 -9.74 -7.35
CA VAL A 135 -21.69 -10.99 -7.39
C VAL A 135 -22.54 -12.03 -8.11
N ARG A 136 -21.97 -12.67 -9.14
CA ARG A 136 -22.58 -13.81 -9.84
C ARG A 136 -21.64 -14.99 -9.77
N GLN A 137 -22.15 -16.20 -9.61
CA GLN A 137 -21.31 -17.39 -9.71
C GLN A 137 -20.74 -17.49 -11.15
N ALA A 138 -19.43 -17.56 -11.27
CA ALA A 138 -18.76 -17.66 -12.55
C ALA A 138 -18.96 -19.06 -13.13
N LYS A 139 -19.35 -19.14 -14.41
CA LYS A 139 -19.39 -20.40 -15.15
C LYS A 139 -18.02 -20.67 -15.76
N ARG A 140 -17.04 -20.99 -14.92
CA ARG A 140 -15.74 -21.47 -15.39
C ARG A 140 -15.78 -22.99 -15.46
N ARG A 141 -15.25 -23.53 -16.55
CA ARG A 141 -15.33 -24.95 -16.93
C ARG A 141 -14.79 -25.88 -15.84
#